data_AF-A0A2N2LQS8-F1
#
_entry.id   AF-A0A2N2LQS8-F1
#
_cell.length_a   1.000
_cell.length_b   1.000
_cell.length_c   1.000
_cell.angle_alpha   90.00
_cell.angle_beta   90.00
_cell.angle_gamma   90.00
#
_symmetry.space_group_name_H-M   'P 1'
#
loop_
_entity.id
_entity.type
_entity.pdbx_description
1 polymer ?
#
loop_
_entity_poly.entity_id
_entity_poly.type
_entity_poly.pdbx_seq_one_letter_code
_entity_poly.pdbx_strand_id
1 'polypeptide(L)'
;MSLSSMDAVHPDQTKKLSLSSWLPMLLFCISAGLLATLWGYNYSSGNAEEQLPFIFRALDPSFLNNDFFTNTYSLYGPRTFFSEFIAFFARMIPLAAALFLLTLTANIAIAIISAQLSKYFFPHSRFSMYLAAAGVLTLKTFWLGYSNIIYRNFVEPEHLALPLILLGFFLILNRSYIPAALSFGVASLFHALLGLELGWILFGVVALDL
;
A
#
# COMPACT_ATOMS: atom_id res chain seq x y z
N MET A 1 36.94 -21.42 39.28
CA MET A 1 35.61 -22.08 39.33
C MET A 1 35.04 -22.02 37.92
N SER A 2 35.08 -23.16 37.24
CA SER A 2 34.59 -23.35 35.86
C SER A 2 33.11 -23.68 35.94
N LEU A 3 32.25 -22.84 35.36
CA LEU A 3 30.85 -23.16 35.15
C LEU A 3 30.64 -23.52 33.68
N SER A 4 30.91 -24.79 33.42
CA SER A 4 30.29 -25.56 32.34
C SER A 4 28.80 -25.74 32.69
N SER A 5 27.92 -25.15 31.91
CA SER A 5 26.51 -25.56 31.76
C SER A 5 26.30 -25.80 30.27
N MET A 6 26.41 -27.05 29.81
CA MET A 6 25.24 -27.91 29.54
C MET A 6 24.14 -27.17 28.77
N ASP A 7 24.06 -27.49 27.48
CA ASP A 7 22.85 -27.95 26.82
C ASP A 7 21.56 -27.21 27.16
N ALA A 8 21.29 -26.16 26.39
CA ALA A 8 19.92 -25.88 25.95
C ALA A 8 19.90 -25.97 24.43
N VAL A 9 19.80 -27.21 23.93
CA VAL A 9 19.25 -27.46 22.59
C VAL A 9 17.88 -26.79 22.57
N HIS A 10 17.79 -25.64 21.91
CA HIS A 10 16.50 -25.01 21.64
C HIS A 10 15.69 -26.01 20.81
N PRO A 11 14.56 -26.53 21.31
CA PRO A 11 13.72 -27.38 20.50
C PRO A 11 13.23 -26.54 19.32
N ASP A 12 13.54 -27.06 18.14
CA ASP A 12 13.06 -26.65 16.83
C ASP A 12 11.54 -26.36 16.88
N GLN A 13 11.20 -25.09 17.08
CA GLN A 13 9.82 -24.61 16.99
C GLN A 13 9.50 -24.21 15.56
N THR A 14 9.78 -25.08 14.58
CA THR A 14 9.02 -25.06 13.33
C THR A 14 7.61 -25.60 13.59
N LYS A 15 6.81 -24.83 14.36
CA LYS A 15 5.36 -24.97 14.28
C LYS A 15 4.99 -24.62 12.85
N LYS A 16 4.74 -25.65 12.02
CA LYS A 16 4.04 -25.50 10.74
C LYS A 16 2.77 -24.69 11.03
N LEU A 17 2.79 -23.40 10.67
CA LEU A 17 1.60 -22.56 10.66
C LEU A 17 0.62 -23.25 9.73
N SER A 18 -0.37 -23.93 10.30
CA SER A 18 -1.42 -24.54 9.50
C SER A 18 -2.19 -23.41 8.81
N LEU A 19 -2.50 -23.59 7.52
CA LEU A 19 -3.29 -22.63 6.71
C LEU A 19 -4.55 -22.14 7.46
N SER A 20 -5.11 -22.97 8.34
CA SER A 20 -6.26 -22.64 9.19
C SER A 20 -6.03 -21.46 10.14
N SER A 21 -4.80 -21.13 10.55
CA SER A 21 -4.56 -20.04 11.51
C SER A 21 -4.59 -18.65 10.87
N TRP A 22 -4.39 -18.55 9.56
CA TRP A 22 -4.33 -17.27 8.84
C TRP A 22 -5.65 -16.90 8.17
N LEU A 23 -6.49 -17.90 7.87
CA LEU A 23 -7.77 -17.67 7.20
C LEU A 23 -8.68 -16.66 7.92
N PRO A 24 -8.86 -16.71 9.26
CA PRO A 24 -9.70 -15.73 9.94
C PRO A 24 -9.17 -14.29 9.81
N MET A 25 -7.85 -14.11 9.84
CA MET A 25 -7.21 -12.81 9.67
C MET A 25 -7.38 -12.28 8.24
N LEU A 26 -7.18 -13.15 7.25
CA LEU A 26 -7.35 -12.79 5.84
C LEU A 26 -8.80 -12.37 5.56
N LEU A 27 -9.77 -13.18 6.00
CA LEU A 27 -11.19 -12.86 5.87
C LEU A 27 -11.52 -11.54 6.56
N PHE A 28 -10.99 -11.31 7.77
CA PHE A 28 -11.19 -10.04 8.46
C PHE A 28 -10.63 -8.85 7.67
N CYS A 29 -9.41 -8.95 7.13
CA CYS A 29 -8.83 -7.86 6.34
C CYS A 29 -9.62 -7.59 5.06
N ILE A 30 -10.11 -8.64 4.39
CA ILE A 30 -10.98 -8.52 3.21
C ILE A 30 -12.29 -7.84 3.60
N SER A 31 -12.95 -8.29 4.67
CA SER A 31 -14.20 -7.70 5.14
C SER A 31 -14.02 -6.25 5.59
N ALA A 32 -12.95 -5.94 6.34
CA ALA A 32 -12.66 -4.59 6.79
C ALA A 32 -12.33 -3.65 5.61
N GLY A 33 -11.50 -4.09 4.66
CA GLY A 33 -11.19 -3.35 3.44
C GLY A 33 -12.43 -3.12 2.57
N LEU A 34 -13.30 -4.13 2.45
CA LEU A 34 -14.57 -4.00 1.75
C LEU A 34 -15.50 -2.99 2.42
N LEU A 35 -15.68 -3.08 3.75
CA LEU A 35 -16.50 -2.16 4.51
C LEU A 35 -15.96 -0.73 4.41
N ALA A 36 -14.65 -0.52 4.61
CA ALA A 36 -14.02 0.80 4.51
C ALA A 36 -14.17 1.41 3.11
N THR A 37 -14.06 0.58 2.07
CA THR A 37 -14.28 1.02 0.69
C THR A 37 -15.75 1.38 0.49
N LEU A 38 -16.69 0.48 0.77
CA LEU A 38 -18.13 0.69 0.52
C LEU A 38 -18.74 1.82 1.35
N TRP A 39 -18.26 2.07 2.56
CA TRP A 39 -18.84 3.07 3.47
C TRP A 39 -18.79 4.50 2.91
N GLY A 40 -17.78 4.79 2.09
CA GLY A 40 -17.59 6.13 1.56
C GLY A 40 -17.18 6.18 0.10
N TYR A 41 -17.20 5.06 -0.64
CA TYR A 41 -16.64 5.00 -1.99
C TYR A 41 -17.18 6.13 -2.85
N ASN A 42 -16.26 6.85 -3.48
CA ASN A 42 -16.59 7.83 -4.49
C ASN A 42 -15.82 7.47 -5.77
N TYR A 43 -16.51 7.50 -6.90
CA TYR A 43 -15.90 7.24 -8.20
C TYR A 43 -14.74 8.20 -8.47
N SER A 44 -14.91 9.46 -8.08
CA SER A 44 -13.89 10.49 -8.22
C SER A 44 -14.26 11.66 -7.32
N SER A 45 -13.32 12.09 -6.48
CA SER A 45 -13.48 13.28 -5.63
C SER A 45 -12.13 13.92 -5.38
N GLY A 46 -12.09 15.25 -5.22
CA GLY A 46 -10.84 15.97 -4.94
C GLY A 46 -9.82 15.77 -6.05
N ASN A 47 -8.56 15.43 -5.70
CA ASN A 47 -7.50 15.33 -6.70
C ASN A 47 -7.68 14.12 -7.64
N ALA A 48 -8.52 13.14 -7.29
CA ALA A 48 -8.88 12.04 -8.18
C ALA A 48 -9.61 12.56 -9.45
N GLU A 49 -10.41 13.63 -9.33
CA GLU A 49 -11.10 14.24 -10.48
C GLU A 49 -10.12 14.83 -11.48
N GLU A 50 -9.03 15.43 -10.99
CA GLU A 50 -7.96 15.93 -11.84
C GLU A 50 -7.23 14.82 -12.59
N GLN A 51 -7.31 13.56 -12.13
CA GLN A 51 -6.66 12.44 -12.82
C GLN A 51 -7.47 11.92 -14.02
N LEU A 52 -8.79 12.14 -14.02
CA LEU A 52 -9.68 11.56 -15.02
C LEU A 52 -9.33 11.96 -16.47
N PRO A 53 -9.05 13.24 -16.79
CA PRO A 53 -8.69 13.62 -18.16
C PRO A 53 -7.45 12.88 -18.68
N PHE A 54 -6.48 12.60 -17.80
CA PHE A 54 -5.27 11.84 -18.17
C PHE A 54 -5.57 10.38 -18.41
N ILE A 55 -6.43 9.77 -17.59
CA ILE A 55 -6.88 8.39 -17.79
C ILE A 55 -7.67 8.27 -19.09
N PHE A 56 -8.59 9.21 -19.36
CA PHE A 56 -9.34 9.23 -20.62
C PHE A 56 -8.42 9.43 -21.83
N ARG A 57 -7.39 10.29 -21.73
CA ARG A 57 -6.40 10.45 -22.80
C ARG A 57 -5.54 9.19 -23.02
N ALA A 58 -5.23 8.43 -21.96
CA ALA A 58 -4.53 7.14 -22.06
C ALA A 58 -5.42 5.99 -22.62
N LEU A 59 -6.74 6.11 -22.47
CA LEU A 59 -7.72 5.20 -23.07
C LEU A 59 -7.98 5.53 -24.54
N ASP A 60 -8.11 6.82 -24.85
CA ASP A 60 -8.35 7.36 -26.19
C ASP A 60 -7.43 8.57 -26.43
N PRO A 61 -6.36 8.42 -27.24
CA PRO A 61 -5.46 9.52 -27.56
C PRO A 61 -6.15 10.74 -28.19
N SER A 62 -7.35 10.55 -28.77
CA SER A 62 -8.14 11.59 -29.40
C SER A 62 -9.02 12.41 -28.42
N PHE A 63 -9.09 11.97 -27.17
CA PHE A 63 -9.91 12.59 -26.12
C PHE A 63 -9.49 14.05 -25.87
N LEU A 64 -10.37 15.00 -26.21
CA LEU A 64 -10.11 16.44 -26.07
C LEU A 64 -8.86 16.92 -26.82
N ASN A 65 -8.67 16.50 -28.07
CA ASN A 65 -7.51 16.86 -28.89
C ASN A 65 -7.17 18.35 -29.02
N ASN A 66 -8.13 19.25 -28.79
CA ASN A 66 -7.91 20.70 -28.87
C ASN A 66 -7.81 21.38 -27.49
N ASP A 67 -7.76 20.60 -26.41
CA ASP A 67 -7.65 21.12 -25.05
C ASP A 67 -6.19 21.27 -24.62
N PHE A 68 -5.84 22.46 -24.11
CA PHE A 68 -4.47 22.78 -23.70
C PHE A 68 -4.00 21.90 -22.53
N PHE A 69 -4.88 21.62 -21.57
CA PHE A 69 -4.53 20.85 -20.37
C PHE A 69 -4.12 19.43 -20.77
N THR A 70 -5.00 18.66 -21.39
CA THR A 70 -4.72 17.29 -21.82
C THR A 70 -3.57 17.19 -22.83
N ASN A 71 -3.36 18.19 -23.69
CA ASN A 71 -2.23 18.20 -24.63
C ASN A 71 -0.88 18.48 -23.96
N THR A 72 -0.82 19.35 -22.94
CA THR A 72 0.42 19.61 -22.19
C THR A 72 0.92 18.35 -21.46
N TYR A 73 -0.02 17.48 -21.06
CA TYR A 73 0.26 16.22 -20.39
C TYR A 73 0.43 15.02 -21.34
N SER A 74 0.46 15.24 -22.66
CA SER A 74 0.85 14.20 -23.62
C SER A 74 2.33 13.82 -23.50
N LEU A 75 3.14 14.68 -22.88
CA LEU A 75 4.52 14.41 -22.52
C LEU A 75 4.61 13.62 -21.21
N TYR A 76 5.68 12.83 -21.07
CA TYR A 76 5.94 12.07 -19.84
C TYR A 76 5.96 12.99 -18.61
N GLY A 77 5.26 12.60 -17.56
CA GLY A 77 5.18 13.33 -16.30
C GLY A 77 4.80 12.44 -15.12
N PRO A 78 4.69 13.02 -13.90
CA PRO A 78 4.47 12.26 -12.67
C PRO A 78 3.18 11.42 -12.65
N ARG A 79 2.19 11.80 -13.47
CA ARG A 79 0.88 11.13 -13.56
C ARG A 79 0.85 10.03 -14.64
N THR A 80 1.84 9.99 -15.55
CA THR A 80 1.83 9.09 -16.72
C THR A 80 1.72 7.62 -16.33
N PHE A 81 2.56 7.15 -15.41
CA PHE A 81 2.51 5.74 -14.96
C PHE A 81 1.18 5.39 -14.31
N PHE A 82 0.66 6.26 -13.44
CA PHE A 82 -0.64 6.05 -12.83
C PHE A 82 -1.75 5.97 -13.88
N SER A 83 -1.85 6.97 -14.77
CA SER A 83 -2.90 7.02 -15.79
C SER A 83 -2.87 5.85 -16.75
N GLU A 84 -1.68 5.45 -17.24
CA GLU A 84 -1.52 4.26 -18.08
C GLU A 84 -1.84 2.96 -17.35
N PHE A 85 -1.46 2.85 -16.07
CA PHE A 85 -1.79 1.69 -15.25
C PHE A 85 -3.31 1.55 -15.07
N ILE A 86 -4.01 2.65 -14.76
CA ILE A 86 -5.48 2.62 -14.68
C ILE A 86 -6.09 2.29 -16.05
N ALA A 87 -5.60 2.93 -17.13
CA ALA A 87 -6.09 2.71 -18.49
C ALA A 87 -5.93 1.24 -18.92
N PHE A 88 -4.82 0.59 -18.55
CA PHE A 88 -4.61 -0.84 -18.79
C PHE A 88 -5.77 -1.70 -18.26
N PHE A 89 -6.21 -1.48 -17.01
CA PHE A 89 -7.37 -2.21 -16.46
C PHE A 89 -8.69 -1.76 -17.09
N ALA A 90 -8.85 -0.46 -17.33
CA ALA A 90 -10.08 0.11 -17.90
C ALA A 90 -10.31 -0.25 -19.39
N ARG A 91 -9.29 -0.80 -20.09
CA ARG A 91 -9.47 -1.43 -21.41
C ARG A 91 -10.19 -2.79 -21.32
N MET A 92 -10.17 -3.44 -20.16
CA MET A 92 -10.76 -4.78 -19.96
C MET A 92 -12.13 -4.73 -19.28
N ILE A 93 -12.36 -3.72 -18.43
CA ILE A 93 -13.59 -3.55 -17.65
C ILE A 93 -13.98 -2.06 -17.59
N PRO A 94 -15.23 -1.72 -17.26
CA PRO A 94 -15.63 -0.31 -17.13
C PRO A 94 -14.72 0.45 -16.16
N LEU A 95 -14.34 1.69 -16.50
CA LEU A 95 -13.43 2.51 -15.70
C LEU A 95 -13.87 2.61 -14.22
N ALA A 96 -15.16 2.77 -13.96
CA ALA A 96 -15.71 2.78 -12.60
C ALA A 96 -15.45 1.50 -11.82
N ALA A 97 -15.54 0.34 -12.47
CA ALA A 97 -15.21 -0.93 -11.85
C ALA A 97 -13.70 -1.05 -11.62
N ALA A 98 -12.86 -0.59 -12.56
CA ALA A 98 -11.41 -0.60 -12.39
C ALA A 98 -10.96 0.25 -11.19
N LEU A 99 -11.44 1.50 -11.09
CA LEU A 99 -11.12 2.39 -9.97
C LEU A 99 -11.61 1.82 -8.64
N PHE A 100 -12.82 1.24 -8.60
CA PHE A 100 -13.36 0.61 -7.40
C PHE A 100 -12.52 -0.58 -6.94
N LEU A 101 -12.23 -1.50 -7.85
CA LEU A 101 -11.46 -2.71 -7.54
C LEU A 101 -10.04 -2.39 -7.09
N LEU A 102 -9.41 -1.37 -7.68
CA LEU A 102 -8.09 -0.92 -7.27
C LEU A 102 -8.12 -0.25 -5.90
N THR A 103 -9.13 0.57 -5.61
CA THR A 103 -9.34 1.15 -4.27
C THR A 103 -9.54 0.05 -3.22
N LEU A 104 -10.41 -0.91 -3.51
CA LEU A 104 -10.67 -2.06 -2.66
C LEU A 104 -9.40 -2.88 -2.40
N THR A 105 -8.66 -3.18 -3.46
CA THR A 105 -7.43 -3.97 -3.37
C THR A 105 -6.36 -3.25 -2.55
N ALA A 106 -6.19 -1.94 -2.74
CA ALA A 106 -5.26 -1.14 -1.95
C ALA A 106 -5.63 -1.13 -0.47
N ASN A 107 -6.91 -0.90 -0.13
CA ASN A 107 -7.39 -0.95 1.25
C ASN A 107 -7.20 -2.32 1.91
N ILE A 108 -7.48 -3.41 1.19
CA ILE A 108 -7.22 -4.78 1.69
C ILE A 108 -5.73 -5.00 1.91
N ALA A 109 -4.87 -4.58 0.98
CA ALA A 109 -3.43 -4.72 1.09
C ALA A 109 -2.87 -3.93 2.30
N ILE A 110 -3.31 -2.68 2.48
CA ILE A 110 -2.98 -1.84 3.64
C ILE A 110 -3.34 -2.55 4.94
N ALA A 111 -4.56 -3.12 5.04
CA ALA A 111 -5.01 -3.83 6.22
C ALA A 111 -4.17 -5.09 6.51
N ILE A 112 -3.90 -5.91 5.48
CA ILE A 112 -3.08 -7.12 5.59
C ILE A 112 -1.68 -6.77 6.08
N ILE A 113 -1.01 -5.82 5.42
CA ILE A 113 0.38 -5.46 5.76
C ILE A 113 0.45 -4.84 7.16
N SER A 114 -0.53 -4.03 7.53
CA SER A 114 -0.60 -3.45 8.89
C SER A 114 -0.79 -4.53 9.97
N ALA A 115 -1.58 -5.57 9.69
CA ALA A 115 -1.69 -6.73 10.57
C ALA A 115 -0.35 -7.48 10.70
N GLN A 116 0.43 -7.63 9.61
CA GLN A 116 1.76 -8.25 9.65
C GLN A 116 2.77 -7.41 10.43
N LEU A 117 2.78 -6.09 10.24
CA LEU A 117 3.58 -5.15 11.02
C LEU A 117 3.24 -5.26 12.51
N SER A 118 1.95 -5.30 12.86
CA SER A 118 1.52 -5.49 14.25
C SER A 118 1.98 -6.82 14.84
N LYS A 119 1.94 -7.91 14.05
CA LYS A 119 2.47 -9.21 14.48
C LYS A 119 3.98 -9.18 14.75
N TYR A 120 4.74 -8.39 13.98
CA TYR A 120 6.18 -8.22 14.20
C TYR A 120 6.46 -7.60 15.57
N PHE A 121 5.74 -6.54 15.94
CA PHE A 121 5.92 -5.86 17.24
C PHE A 121 5.25 -6.59 18.42
N PHE A 122 4.15 -7.32 18.17
CA PHE A 122 3.35 -7.99 19.21
C PHE A 122 3.10 -9.48 18.85
N PRO A 123 4.14 -10.33 18.81
CA PRO A 123 4.06 -11.69 18.26
C PRO A 123 3.09 -12.63 18.98
N HIS A 124 2.76 -12.32 20.24
CA HIS A 124 1.86 -13.12 21.08
C HIS A 124 0.42 -12.60 21.13
N SER A 125 0.11 -11.48 20.46
CA SER A 125 -1.24 -10.89 20.46
C SER A 125 -1.91 -11.02 19.11
N ARG A 126 -2.89 -11.91 19.00
CA ARG A 126 -3.75 -11.95 17.80
C ARG A 126 -4.63 -10.71 17.71
N PHE A 127 -5.06 -10.19 18.87
CA PHE A 127 -5.90 -9.00 18.95
C PHE A 127 -5.22 -7.78 18.34
N SER A 128 -3.91 -7.59 18.56
CA SER A 128 -3.18 -6.45 18.00
C SER A 128 -3.19 -6.45 16.47
N MET A 129 -3.21 -7.62 15.84
CA MET A 129 -3.26 -7.72 14.38
C MET A 129 -4.62 -7.23 13.84
N TYR A 130 -5.73 -7.69 14.44
CA TYR A 130 -7.08 -7.23 14.08
C TYR A 130 -7.25 -5.74 14.35
N LEU A 131 -6.75 -5.28 15.50
CA LEU A 131 -6.80 -3.86 15.88
C LEU A 131 -6.01 -2.98 14.92
N ALA A 132 -4.82 -3.42 14.48
CA ALA A 132 -4.03 -2.68 13.51
C ALA A 132 -4.73 -2.60 12.15
N ALA A 133 -5.27 -3.71 11.64
CA ALA A 133 -6.01 -3.76 10.39
C ALA A 133 -7.25 -2.86 10.39
N ALA A 134 -8.03 -2.87 11.48
CA ALA A 134 -9.19 -1.98 11.62
C ALA A 134 -8.76 -0.52 11.83
N GLY A 135 -7.73 -0.29 12.65
CA GLY A 135 -7.26 1.04 13.01
C GLY A 135 -6.80 1.85 11.81
N VAL A 136 -5.99 1.28 10.92
CA VAL A 136 -5.50 1.98 9.72
C VAL A 136 -6.61 2.34 8.73
N LEU A 137 -7.73 1.61 8.76
CA LEU A 137 -8.89 1.82 7.89
C LEU A 137 -9.97 2.72 8.51
N THR A 138 -9.81 3.18 9.75
CA THR A 138 -10.86 3.93 10.47
C THR A 138 -10.36 5.18 11.16
N LEU A 139 -9.12 5.19 11.63
CA LEU A 139 -8.57 6.28 12.41
C LEU A 139 -7.86 7.30 11.51
N LYS A 140 -8.19 8.57 11.71
CA LYS A 140 -7.38 9.68 11.23
C LYS A 140 -6.21 9.88 12.18
N THR A 141 -5.02 10.07 11.66
CA THR A 141 -3.82 10.39 12.43
C THR A 141 -3.72 11.91 12.63
N PHE A 142 -2.64 12.33 13.31
CA PHE A 142 -2.23 13.73 13.27
C PHE A 142 -1.78 14.11 11.85
N TRP A 143 -1.90 15.39 11.51
CA TRP A 143 -1.47 15.91 10.22
C TRP A 143 0.05 15.95 10.17
N LEU A 144 0.62 15.20 9.24
CA LEU A 144 2.03 15.31 8.87
C LEU A 144 2.10 15.60 7.36
N GLY A 145 2.12 16.88 7.01
CA GLY A 145 2.02 17.31 5.61
C GLY A 145 0.59 17.31 5.09
N TYR A 146 0.36 16.69 3.92
CA TYR A 146 -0.85 16.85 3.11
C TYR A 146 -2.04 15.94 3.48
N SER A 147 -1.79 14.79 4.11
CA SER A 147 -2.85 13.85 4.50
C SER A 147 -2.65 13.35 5.93
N ASN A 148 -3.77 13.03 6.59
CA ASN A 148 -3.80 12.41 7.91
C ASN A 148 -4.61 11.10 7.90
N ILE A 149 -4.84 10.53 6.71
CA ILE A 149 -5.57 9.29 6.52
C ILE A 149 -4.70 8.35 5.68
N ILE A 150 -4.59 7.11 6.12
CA ILE A 150 -3.82 6.05 5.45
C ILE A 150 -4.71 5.40 4.38
N TYR A 151 -5.95 5.05 4.71
CA TYR A 151 -6.90 4.53 3.73
C TYR A 151 -7.58 5.64 2.93
N ARG A 152 -8.13 5.30 1.75
CA ARG A 152 -8.95 6.22 0.95
C ARG A 152 -10.18 5.52 0.41
N ASN A 153 -11.18 6.33 0.09
CA ASN A 153 -12.45 5.94 -0.52
C ASN A 153 -12.49 6.17 -2.03
N PHE A 154 -11.37 6.57 -2.63
CA PHE A 154 -11.14 6.68 -4.07
C PHE A 154 -9.67 6.40 -4.34
N VAL A 155 -9.35 5.99 -5.57
CA VAL A 155 -7.97 5.69 -5.95
C VAL A 155 -7.24 6.94 -6.42
N GLU A 156 -6.07 7.17 -5.84
CA GLU A 156 -5.10 8.18 -6.22
C GLU A 156 -3.71 7.53 -6.33
N PRO A 157 -2.74 8.19 -6.98
CA PRO A 157 -1.41 7.61 -7.12
C PRO A 157 -0.76 7.23 -5.77
N GLU A 158 -0.91 8.08 -4.74
CA GLU A 158 -0.43 7.78 -3.39
C GLU A 158 -1.10 6.55 -2.76
N HIS A 159 -2.38 6.32 -3.05
CA HIS A 159 -3.14 5.22 -2.46
C HIS A 159 -2.66 3.86 -2.98
N LEU A 160 -2.23 3.80 -4.25
CA LEU A 160 -1.59 2.61 -4.82
C LEU A 160 -0.14 2.44 -4.35
N ALA A 161 0.57 3.55 -4.09
CA ALA A 161 1.94 3.51 -3.57
C ALA A 161 2.00 3.03 -2.11
N LEU A 162 1.01 3.38 -1.29
CA LEU A 162 1.03 3.15 0.15
C LEU A 162 1.20 1.68 0.60
N PRO A 163 0.47 0.68 0.07
CA PRO A 163 0.72 -0.71 0.45
C PRO A 163 2.15 -1.15 0.12
N LEU A 164 2.74 -0.67 -0.99
CA LEU A 164 4.13 -0.97 -1.34
C LEU A 164 5.13 -0.29 -0.38
N ILE A 165 4.83 0.92 0.09
CA ILE A 165 5.62 1.62 1.11
C ILE A 165 5.58 0.85 2.43
N LEU A 166 4.38 0.46 2.89
CA LEU A 166 4.22 -0.34 4.12
C LEU A 166 4.91 -1.69 4.02
N LEU A 167 4.86 -2.34 2.85
CA LEU A 167 5.57 -3.58 2.58
C LEU A 167 7.08 -3.38 2.63
N GLY A 168 7.60 -2.30 2.01
CA GLY A 168 9.02 -1.94 2.07
C GLY A 168 9.51 -1.75 3.50
N PHE A 169 8.74 -1.02 4.32
CA PHE A 169 9.02 -0.86 5.74
C PHE A 169 9.02 -2.20 6.48
N PHE A 170 8.01 -3.04 6.29
CA PHE A 170 7.95 -4.38 6.87
C PHE A 170 9.15 -5.25 6.48
N LEU A 171 9.59 -5.18 5.22
CA LEU A 171 10.74 -5.93 4.73
C LEU A 171 12.06 -5.42 5.34
N ILE A 172 12.21 -4.11 5.56
CA ILE A 172 13.36 -3.55 6.29
C ILE A 172 13.43 -4.10 7.72
N LEU A 173 12.30 -4.16 8.44
CA LEU A 173 12.25 -4.72 9.79
C LEU A 173 12.72 -6.19 9.79
N ASN A 174 12.37 -6.94 8.75
CA ASN A 174 12.82 -8.32 8.55
C ASN A 174 14.21 -8.45 7.90
N ARG A 175 15.01 -7.37 7.89
CA ARG A 175 16.39 -7.33 7.33
C ARG A 175 16.47 -7.74 5.85
N SER A 176 15.36 -7.66 5.12
CA SER A 176 15.24 -8.03 3.70
C SER A 176 15.36 -6.80 2.81
N TYR A 177 16.58 -6.28 2.70
CA TYR A 177 16.85 -4.95 2.13
C TYR A 177 16.62 -4.85 0.62
N ILE A 178 17.03 -5.86 -0.17
CA ILE A 178 16.83 -5.83 -1.63
C ILE A 178 15.34 -5.83 -1.99
N PRO A 179 14.50 -6.75 -1.46
CA PRO A 179 13.07 -6.69 -1.68
C PRO A 179 12.43 -5.39 -1.19
N ALA A 180 12.89 -4.84 -0.07
CA ALA A 180 12.41 -3.55 0.42
C ALA A 180 12.70 -2.42 -0.57
N ALA A 181 13.92 -2.34 -1.10
CA ALA A 181 14.32 -1.33 -2.09
C ALA A 181 13.47 -1.43 -3.36
N LEU A 182 13.21 -2.65 -3.84
CA LEU A 182 12.29 -2.87 -4.96
C LEU A 182 10.88 -2.39 -4.64
N SER A 183 10.37 -2.67 -3.44
CA SER A 183 9.05 -2.21 -3.00
C SER A 183 8.92 -0.67 -3.05
N PHE A 184 9.91 0.05 -2.53
CA PHE A 184 9.96 1.52 -2.60
C PHE A 184 10.14 2.05 -4.03
N GLY A 185 10.97 1.37 -4.84
CA GLY A 185 11.14 1.71 -6.26
C GLY A 185 9.84 1.55 -7.03
N VAL A 186 9.09 0.47 -6.84
CA VAL A 186 7.78 0.30 -7.49
C VAL A 186 6.77 1.32 -6.95
N ALA A 187 6.78 1.63 -5.66
CA ALA A 187 5.96 2.69 -5.09
C ALA A 187 6.22 4.06 -5.76
N SER A 188 7.48 4.35 -6.09
CA SER A 188 7.87 5.60 -6.76
C SER A 188 7.34 5.73 -8.19
N LEU A 189 6.96 4.63 -8.85
CA LEU A 189 6.30 4.69 -10.15
C LEU A 189 4.90 5.31 -10.05
N PHE A 190 4.20 5.07 -8.93
CA PHE A 190 2.89 5.65 -8.68
C PHE A 190 3.01 7.01 -8.00
N HIS A 191 3.90 7.15 -7.02
CA HIS A 191 4.11 8.41 -6.31
C HIS A 191 5.59 8.61 -6.01
N ALA A 192 6.29 9.26 -6.95
CA ALA A 192 7.75 9.43 -6.92
C ALA A 192 8.26 9.97 -5.58
N LEU A 193 7.62 11.02 -5.07
CA LEU A 193 8.00 11.67 -3.82
C LEU A 193 7.93 10.68 -2.64
N LEU A 194 6.74 10.16 -2.31
CA LEU A 194 6.55 9.20 -1.22
C LEU A 194 7.41 7.94 -1.34
N GLY A 195 7.52 7.35 -2.53
CA GLY A 195 8.32 6.13 -2.72
C GLY A 195 9.81 6.35 -2.46
N LEU A 196 10.38 7.41 -3.07
CA LEU A 196 11.81 7.72 -2.93
C LEU A 196 12.15 8.32 -1.56
N GLU A 197 11.36 9.28 -1.07
CA GLU A 197 11.62 9.95 0.22
C GLU A 197 11.57 8.95 1.37
N LEU A 198 10.50 8.15 1.47
CA LEU A 198 10.38 7.19 2.57
C LEU A 198 11.40 6.06 2.43
N GLY A 199 11.70 5.63 1.20
CA GLY A 199 12.79 4.69 0.95
C GLY A 199 14.13 5.23 1.46
N TRP A 200 14.51 6.44 1.08
CA TRP A 200 15.77 7.06 1.51
C TRP A 200 15.83 7.29 3.02
N ILE A 201 14.76 7.78 3.64
CA ILE A 201 14.71 7.99 5.09
C ILE A 201 14.93 6.66 5.81
N LEU A 202 14.19 5.62 5.45
CA LEU A 202 14.25 4.33 6.15
C LEU A 202 15.57 3.59 5.92
N PHE A 203 16.10 3.61 4.69
CA PHE A 203 17.43 3.06 4.43
C PHE A 203 18.56 3.88 5.05
N GLY A 204 18.39 5.20 5.15
CA GLY A 204 19.31 6.08 5.85
C GLY A 204 19.41 5.73 7.33
N VAL A 205 18.28 5.47 8.00
CA VAL A 205 18.26 4.98 9.38
C VAL A 205 18.99 3.64 9.50
N VAL A 206 18.69 2.69 8.61
CA VAL A 206 19.39 1.39 8.61
C VAL A 206 20.90 1.55 8.43
N ALA A 207 21.35 2.46 7.57
CA ALA A 207 22.76 2.70 7.32
C ALA A 207 23.49 3.35 8.51
N LEU A 208 22.78 4.11 9.36
CA LEU A 208 23.33 4.70 10.59
C LEU A 208 23.37 3.71 11.76
N ASP A 209 22.53 2.67 11.73
CA ASP A 209 22.50 1.59 12.73
C ASP A 209 23.53 0.48 12.47
N LEU A 210 24.21 0.49 11.31
CA LEU A 210 25.26 -0.47 10.91
C LEU A 210 26.67 0.07 11.20
#